data_AF-A0A6I9X290-F1
#
_entry.id   AF-A0A6I9X290-F1
#
_cell.length_a   1.000
_cell.length_b   1.000
_cell.length_c   1.000
_cell.angle_alpha   90.00
_cell.angle_beta   90.00
_cell.angle_gamma   90.00
#
_symmetry.space_group_name_H-M   'P 1'
#
loop_
_entity.id
_entity.type
_entity.pdbx_description
1 polymer ?
#
loop_
_entity_poly.entity_id
_entity_poly.type
_entity_poly.pdbx_seq_one_letter_code
_entity_poly.pdbx_strand_id
1 'polypeptide(L)'
;MLRNSLWHKEDIPNEVRILWRDPRKIGWQQRVSYRWHLLHRPKIGLIRFWLYQGTQLVVDSGNIFDSTLQGGKLGVYCFSQEMITWSDLLYKCTDTVPQPVWDELPDNLKREVQAEIATNYQQQILQRRMNYDF
;
A
#
# COMPACT_ATOMS: atom_id res chain seq x y z
N MET A 1 -23.84 -5.41 -10.00
CA MET A 1 -23.53 -3.97 -9.88
C MET A 1 -22.04 -3.79 -9.53
N LEU A 2 -21.58 -4.36 -8.41
CA LEU A 2 -20.17 -4.37 -7.98
C LEU A 2 -19.11 -4.64 -9.05
N ARG A 3 -19.30 -5.64 -9.92
CA ARG A 3 -18.36 -5.93 -11.02
C ARG A 3 -18.04 -4.67 -11.83
N ASN A 4 -19.07 -3.91 -12.21
CA ASN A 4 -18.88 -2.72 -13.02
C ASN A 4 -18.29 -1.60 -12.16
N SER A 5 -18.74 -1.45 -10.91
CA SER A 5 -18.22 -0.47 -9.96
C SER A 5 -16.71 -0.62 -9.73
N LEU A 6 -16.19 -1.85 -9.70
CA LEU A 6 -14.75 -2.14 -9.57
C LEU A 6 -13.94 -1.77 -10.83
N TRP A 7 -14.58 -1.71 -12.01
CA TRP A 7 -13.95 -1.29 -13.26
C TRP A 7 -13.96 0.23 -13.44
N HIS A 8 -15.03 0.90 -12.96
CA HIS A 8 -15.16 2.33 -13.07
C HIS A 8 -14.16 3.08 -12.20
N LYS A 9 -13.68 4.22 -12.70
CA LYS A 9 -12.71 5.06 -12.01
C LYS A 9 -13.37 6.14 -11.17
N GLU A 10 -14.63 5.97 -10.79
CA GLU A 10 -15.46 6.93 -10.06
C GLU A 10 -16.11 6.28 -8.85
N ASP A 11 -16.54 7.12 -7.90
CA ASP A 11 -17.30 6.65 -6.74
C ASP A 11 -18.69 6.21 -7.21
N ILE A 12 -19.10 5.01 -6.80
CA ILE A 12 -20.43 4.48 -7.08
C ILE A 12 -21.16 4.34 -5.74
N PRO A 13 -22.21 5.12 -5.50
CA PRO A 13 -22.97 5.08 -4.25
C PRO A 13 -23.38 3.65 -3.88
N ASN A 14 -23.24 3.31 -2.60
CA ASN A 14 -23.55 2.00 -2.01
C ASN A 14 -22.72 0.82 -2.56
N GLU A 15 -21.66 1.08 -3.36
CA GLU A 15 -20.85 0.03 -3.97
C GLU A 15 -19.34 0.23 -3.73
N VAL A 16 -18.76 1.31 -4.27
CA VAL A 16 -17.31 1.57 -4.26
C VAL A 16 -17.05 3.05 -4.02
N ARG A 17 -16.05 3.34 -3.17
CA ARG A 17 -15.48 4.68 -3.01
C ARG A 17 -13.98 4.61 -3.24
N ILE A 18 -13.46 5.54 -4.03
CA ILE A 18 -12.04 5.61 -4.36
C ILE A 18 -11.34 6.50 -3.34
N LEU A 19 -10.47 5.90 -2.53
CA LEU A 19 -9.72 6.62 -1.51
C LEU A 19 -8.59 7.46 -2.10
N TRP A 20 -7.99 7.00 -3.20
CA TRP A 20 -6.84 7.67 -3.81
C TRP A 20 -6.62 7.21 -5.25
N ARG A 21 -6.01 8.07 -6.07
CA ARG A 21 -5.57 7.78 -7.44
C ARG A 21 -4.20 8.42 -7.68
N ASP A 22 -3.32 7.76 -8.44
CA ASP A 22 -2.07 8.40 -8.89
C ASP A 22 -2.40 9.57 -9.81
N PRO A 23 -2.03 10.83 -9.46
CA PRO A 23 -2.28 11.98 -10.31
C PRO A 23 -1.58 11.87 -11.67
N ARG A 24 -0.48 11.12 -11.76
CA ARG A 24 0.28 10.92 -13.01
C ARG A 24 -0.35 9.85 -13.91
N LYS A 25 -1.31 9.06 -13.39
CA LYS A 25 -2.04 8.00 -14.11
C LYS A 25 -1.10 7.00 -14.82
N ILE A 26 0.02 6.68 -14.19
CA ILE A 26 1.02 5.76 -14.76
C ILE A 26 0.47 4.33 -14.69
N GLY A 27 0.48 3.63 -15.82
CA GLY A 27 0.17 2.21 -15.91
C GLY A 27 1.40 1.34 -15.70
N TRP A 28 1.19 0.05 -15.41
CA TRP A 28 2.27 -0.93 -15.37
C TRP A 28 2.80 -1.24 -16.78
N GLN A 29 4.05 -1.70 -16.85
CA GLN A 29 4.72 -2.11 -18.08
C GLN A 29 4.79 -3.64 -18.18
N GLN A 30 4.71 -4.18 -19.39
CA GLN A 30 4.79 -5.62 -19.64
C GLN A 30 6.15 -6.19 -19.21
N ARG A 31 6.13 -7.37 -18.58
CA ARG A 31 7.34 -8.09 -18.14
C ARG A 31 8.27 -7.27 -17.22
N VAL A 32 7.69 -6.34 -16.47
CA VAL A 32 8.40 -5.55 -15.46
C VAL A 32 7.91 -5.96 -14.08
N SER A 33 8.85 -6.23 -13.19
CA SER A 33 8.57 -6.56 -11.81
C SER A 33 8.35 -5.30 -10.98
N TYR A 34 7.26 -5.30 -10.22
CA TYR A 34 6.94 -4.24 -9.26
C TYR A 34 6.85 -4.82 -7.86
N ARG A 35 7.32 -4.06 -6.87
CA ARG A 35 7.18 -4.40 -5.46
C ARG A 35 6.26 -3.42 -4.79
N TRP A 36 5.20 -3.94 -4.16
CA TRP A 36 4.27 -3.11 -3.40
C TRP A 36 4.50 -3.29 -1.90
N HIS A 37 4.23 -2.22 -1.16
CA HIS A 37 4.18 -2.24 0.29
C HIS A 37 2.88 -1.55 0.73
N LEU A 38 2.10 -2.22 1.57
CA LEU A 38 0.88 -1.68 2.14
C LEU A 38 1.02 -1.62 3.66
N LEU A 39 0.90 -0.42 4.20
CA LEU A 39 0.77 -0.17 5.62
C LEU A 39 -0.70 0.09 5.92
N HIS A 40 -1.24 -0.64 6.89
CA HIS A 40 -2.59 -0.46 7.39
C HIS A 40 -2.57 -0.46 8.93
N ARG A 41 -3.10 0.60 9.55
CA ARG A 41 -3.29 0.71 11.01
C ARG A 41 -4.76 1.03 11.29
N PRO A 42 -5.61 0.00 11.40
CA PRO A 42 -7.05 0.19 11.56
C PRO A 42 -7.43 1.10 12.73
N LYS A 43 -6.73 0.98 13.86
CA LYS A 43 -6.95 1.79 15.08
C LYS A 43 -7.01 3.30 14.79
N ILE A 44 -6.21 3.79 13.85
CA ILE A 44 -6.16 5.21 13.46
C ILE A 44 -6.67 5.45 12.03
N GLY A 45 -7.24 4.43 11.40
CA GLY A 45 -7.69 4.46 10.00
C GLY A 45 -6.58 4.66 8.96
N LEU A 46 -5.31 4.54 9.32
CA LEU A 46 -4.20 4.88 8.41
C LEU A 46 -4.00 3.78 7.36
N ILE A 47 -3.97 4.18 6.10
CA ILE A 47 -3.61 3.38 4.94
C ILE A 47 -2.51 4.13 4.18
N ARG A 48 -1.41 3.46 3.82
CA ARG A 48 -0.42 3.99 2.89
C ARG A 48 0.10 2.89 1.98
N PHE A 49 0.17 3.20 0.69
CA PHE A 49 0.59 2.30 -0.35
C PHE A 49 1.81 2.86 -1.07
N TRP A 50 2.84 2.04 -1.18
CA TRP A 50 4.01 2.31 -2.02
C TRP A 50 4.12 1.27 -3.12
N LEU A 51 4.58 1.72 -4.28
CA LEU A 51 4.97 0.85 -5.40
C LEU A 51 6.38 1.21 -5.85
N TYR A 52 7.19 0.19 -6.03
CA TYR A 52 8.57 0.30 -6.48
C TYR A 52 8.78 -0.46 -7.78
N GLN A 53 9.63 0.07 -8.65
CA GLN A 53 10.22 -0.62 -9.78
C GLN A 53 11.71 -0.80 -9.49
N GLY A 54 12.14 -2.02 -9.17
CA GLY A 54 13.44 -2.24 -8.53
C GLY A 54 13.53 -1.47 -7.21
N THR A 55 14.56 -0.62 -7.06
CA THR A 55 14.75 0.28 -5.90
C THR A 55 14.10 1.64 -6.06
N GLN A 56 13.59 1.97 -7.26
CA GLN A 56 12.99 3.26 -7.51
C GLN A 56 11.55 3.28 -6.98
N LEU A 57 11.26 4.21 -6.06
CA LEU A 57 9.89 4.51 -5.65
C LEU A 57 9.16 5.14 -6.83
N VAL A 58 8.19 4.42 -7.39
CA VAL A 58 7.40 4.91 -8.51
C VAL A 58 6.09 5.52 -8.04
N VAL A 59 5.43 4.98 -7.01
CA VAL A 59 4.17 5.51 -6.47
C VAL A 59 4.22 5.57 -4.94
N ASP A 60 3.78 6.69 -4.37
CA ASP A 60 3.46 6.83 -2.95
C ASP A 60 2.08 7.47 -2.82
N SER A 61 1.17 6.82 -2.12
CA SER A 61 -0.17 7.36 -1.89
C SER A 61 -0.20 8.50 -0.87
N GLY A 62 0.85 8.63 -0.06
CA GLY A 62 0.81 9.39 1.18
C GLY A 62 -0.10 8.73 2.23
N ASN A 63 -0.23 9.37 3.38
CA ASN A 63 -1.11 8.92 4.45
C ASN A 63 -2.58 9.15 4.06
N ILE A 64 -3.32 8.07 3.83
CA ILE A 64 -4.77 8.07 3.62
C ILE A 64 -5.44 7.64 4.93
N PHE A 65 -6.57 8.27 5.26
CA PHE A 65 -7.34 7.92 6.46
C PHE A 65 -8.72 7.41 6.08
N ASP A 66 -8.98 6.16 6.42
CA ASP A 66 -10.27 5.49 6.25
C ASP A 66 -10.52 4.48 7.37
N SER A 67 -11.71 4.51 7.95
CA SER A 67 -12.08 3.67 9.09
C SER A 67 -13.22 2.70 8.76
N THR A 68 -13.54 2.51 7.48
CA THR A 68 -14.66 1.66 7.06
C THR A 68 -14.44 0.20 7.47
N LEU A 69 -13.21 -0.30 7.35
CA LEU A 69 -12.84 -1.66 7.73
C LEU A 69 -11.76 -1.64 8.81
N GLN A 70 -12.09 -2.21 9.98
CA GLN A 70 -11.22 -2.17 11.18
C GLN A 70 -10.21 -3.32 11.25
N GLY A 71 -9.84 -3.89 10.10
CA GLY A 71 -9.00 -5.09 9.98
C GLY A 71 -9.59 -6.10 9.00
N GLY A 72 -8.96 -7.26 8.86
CA GLY A 72 -9.46 -8.32 7.99
C GLY A 72 -8.41 -9.31 7.50
N LYS A 73 -8.76 -10.02 6.42
CA LYS A 73 -7.88 -10.96 5.71
C LYS A 73 -7.13 -10.26 4.58
N LEU A 74 -6.00 -10.84 4.19
CA LEU A 74 -5.22 -10.40 3.03
C LEU A 74 -5.51 -11.33 1.83
N GLY A 75 -5.44 -10.77 0.64
CA GLY A 75 -5.61 -11.48 -0.62
C GLY A 75 -5.07 -10.68 -1.78
N VAL A 76 -4.96 -11.33 -2.94
CA VAL A 76 -4.59 -10.69 -4.20
C VAL A 76 -5.83 -10.53 -5.08
N TYR A 77 -5.82 -9.53 -5.94
CA TYR A 77 -6.96 -9.18 -6.79
C TYR A 77 -6.55 -9.16 -8.27
N CYS A 78 -7.42 -9.68 -9.13
CA CYS A 78 -7.30 -9.61 -10.58
C CYS A 78 -8.67 -9.28 -11.18
N PHE A 79 -8.67 -8.45 -12.22
CA PHE A 79 -9.84 -8.20 -13.03
C PHE A 79 -9.45 -8.25 -14.51
N SER A 80 -9.78 -9.35 -15.18
CA SER A 80 -9.64 -9.52 -16.63
C SER A 80 -8.21 -9.35 -17.16
N GLN A 81 -7.21 -9.80 -16.40
CA GLN A 81 -5.81 -9.80 -16.81
C GLN A 81 -5.20 -11.20 -16.59
N GLU A 82 -4.73 -11.81 -17.66
CA GLU A 82 -4.05 -13.10 -17.61
C GLU A 82 -2.56 -12.95 -17.29
N MET A 83 -1.93 -14.08 -16.93
CA MET A 83 -0.48 -14.18 -16.73
C MET A 83 0.09 -13.25 -15.65
N ILE A 84 -0.67 -13.05 -14.56
CA ILE A 84 -0.19 -12.33 -13.38
C ILE A 84 0.59 -13.29 -12.48
N THR A 85 1.77 -12.88 -12.03
CA THR A 85 2.53 -13.57 -10.99
C THR A 85 2.56 -12.71 -9.73
N TRP A 86 2.05 -13.24 -8.62
CA TRP A 86 2.27 -12.70 -7.29
C TRP A 86 3.32 -13.55 -6.59
N SER A 87 4.49 -12.97 -6.34
CA SER A 87 5.64 -13.67 -5.76
C SER A 87 6.15 -12.95 -4.51
N ASP A 88 6.90 -13.68 -3.68
CA ASP A 88 7.55 -13.15 -2.47
C ASP A 88 6.59 -12.39 -1.52
N LEU A 89 5.35 -12.85 -1.43
CA LEU A 89 4.33 -12.27 -0.56
C LEU A 89 4.73 -12.44 0.90
N LEU A 90 4.77 -11.33 1.63
CA LEU A 90 5.04 -11.30 3.06
C LEU A 90 4.05 -10.35 3.73
N TYR A 91 3.52 -10.75 4.88
CA TYR A 91 2.82 -9.88 5.79
C TYR A 91 3.47 -9.93 7.17
N LYS A 92 3.33 -8.85 7.94
CA LYS A 92 3.81 -8.72 9.31
C LYS A 92 2.75 -7.96 10.12
N CYS A 93 2.41 -8.48 11.30
CA CYS A 93 1.62 -7.73 12.27
C CYS A 93 2.52 -6.70 12.96
N THR A 94 2.12 -5.44 12.99
CA THR A 94 2.91 -4.36 13.58
C THR A 94 1.97 -3.25 14.01
N ASP A 95 2.12 -2.79 15.25
CA ASP A 95 1.31 -1.69 15.80
C ASP A 95 1.98 -0.33 15.59
N THR A 96 3.30 -0.30 15.45
CA THR A 96 4.10 0.90 15.17
C THR A 96 4.03 1.33 13.70
N VAL A 97 4.43 2.55 13.37
CA VAL A 97 4.55 3.04 11.98
C VAL A 97 5.98 3.51 11.69
N PRO A 98 6.51 3.40 10.45
CA PRO A 98 7.83 3.95 10.13
C PRO A 98 7.93 5.44 10.46
N GLN A 99 9.12 5.90 10.86
CA GLN A 99 9.34 7.32 11.23
C GLN A 99 8.83 8.32 10.17
N PRO A 100 9.10 8.16 8.86
CA PRO A 100 8.58 9.12 7.86
C PRO A 100 7.05 9.15 7.79
N VAL A 101 6.40 8.01 8.01
CA VAL A 101 4.94 7.90 8.07
C VAL A 101 4.41 8.64 9.30
N TRP A 102 5.08 8.45 10.44
CA TRP A 102 4.74 9.09 11.71
C TRP A 102 4.91 10.61 11.64
N ASP A 103 5.98 11.11 11.03
CA ASP A 103 6.29 12.54 10.92
C ASP A 103 5.16 13.30 10.21
N GLU A 104 4.56 12.67 9.18
CA GLU A 104 3.43 13.16 8.41
C GLU A 104 2.06 13.01 9.12
N LEU A 105 1.99 12.39 10.31
CA LEU A 105 0.71 12.24 11.03
C LEU A 105 0.26 13.54 11.70
N PRO A 106 -1.07 13.80 11.75
CA PRO A 106 -1.66 14.78 12.63
C PRO A 106 -1.34 14.54 14.12
N ASP A 107 -1.22 15.61 14.92
CA ASP A 107 -0.80 15.53 16.33
C ASP A 107 -1.76 14.72 17.23
N ASN A 108 -3.04 14.66 16.88
CA ASN A 108 -3.99 13.80 17.58
C ASN A 108 -3.70 12.31 17.33
N LEU A 109 -3.26 11.94 16.13
CA LEU A 109 -2.95 10.55 15.77
C LEU A 109 -1.56 10.13 16.21
N LYS A 110 -0.58 11.05 16.25
CA LYS A 110 0.76 10.78 16.80
C LYS A 110 0.74 10.26 18.24
N ARG A 111 -0.28 10.64 19.01
CA ARG A 111 -0.49 10.16 20.40
C ARG A 111 -1.06 8.74 20.46
N GLU A 112 -1.67 8.27 19.39
CA GLU A 112 -2.35 6.96 19.32
C GLU A 112 -1.46 5.85 18.76
N VAL A 113 -0.33 6.20 18.15
CA VAL A 113 0.59 5.27 17.49
C VAL A 113 2.05 5.66 17.69
N GLN A 114 2.91 4.66 17.87
CA GLN A 114 4.34 4.88 18.07
C GLN A 114 5.12 4.78 16.74
N ALA A 115 6.20 5.53 16.64
CA ALA A 115 7.16 5.40 15.54
C ALA A 115 8.05 4.16 15.73
N GLU A 116 8.27 3.39 14.67
CA GLU A 116 9.25 2.31 14.62
C GLU A 116 10.64 2.92 14.37
N ILE A 117 11.56 2.69 15.30
CA ILE A 117 12.96 2.99 15.12
C ILE A 117 13.54 1.91 14.20
N ALA A 118 13.58 2.20 12.90
CA ALA A 118 14.14 1.28 11.92
C ALA A 118 15.63 1.08 12.18
N THR A 119 16.03 -0.18 12.38
CA THR A 119 17.45 -0.54 12.47
C THR A 119 18.05 -0.61 11.07
N ASN A 120 19.35 -0.35 10.95
CA ASN A 120 20.10 -0.47 9.68
C ASN A 120 19.91 -1.86 9.02
N TYR A 121 19.73 -2.90 9.83
CA TYR A 121 19.47 -4.26 9.37
C TYR A 121 18.12 -4.39 8.63
N GLN A 122 17.05 -3.78 9.14
CA GLN A 122 15.73 -3.83 8.49
C GLN A 122 15.73 -3.08 7.16
N GLN A 123 16.44 -1.95 7.09
CA GLN A 123 16.63 -1.20 5.84
C GLN A 123 17.39 -2.01 4.79
N GLN A 124 18.44 -2.73 5.20
CA GLN A 124 19.20 -3.60 4.30
C GLN A 124 18.37 -4.78 3.77
N ILE A 125 17.50 -5.38 4.60
CA ILE A 125 16.59 -6.45 4.14
C ILE A 125 15.62 -5.92 3.10
N LEU A 126 15.01 -4.76 3.34
CA LEU A 126 14.08 -4.15 2.39
C LEU A 126 14.78 -3.84 1.07
N GLN A 127 15.98 -3.25 1.10
CA GLN A 127 16.78 -2.99 -0.10
C GLN A 127 17.14 -4.28 -0.85
N ARG A 128 17.58 -5.33 -0.16
CA ARG A 128 17.87 -6.63 -0.80
C ARG A 128 16.63 -7.23 -1.46
N ARG A 129 15.47 -7.11 -0.81
CA ARG A 129 14.20 -7.60 -1.35
C ARG A 129 13.66 -6.71 -2.48
N MET A 130 14.11 -5.47 -2.61
CA MET A 130 13.80 -4.61 -3.76
C MET A 130 14.70 -4.87 -4.97
N ASN A 131 15.91 -5.38 -4.74
CA ASN A 131 16.83 -5.84 -5.79
C ASN A 131 16.47 -7.25 -6.26
N TYR A 132 15.42 -7.36 -7.06
CA TYR A 132 15.11 -8.55 -7.83
C TYR A 132 15.27 -8.26 -9.31
N ASP A 133 16.21 -8.94 -9.95
CA ASP A 133 16.22 -9.09 -11.41
C ASP A 133 15.40 -10.36 -11.74
N PHE A 134 14.46 -10.23 -12.68
CA PHE A 134 13.76 -11.34 -13.31
C PHE A 134 14.32 -11.57 -14.71
#